data_AF-A0A7S4F9I8-F1
#
_entry.id   AF-A0A7S4F9I8-F1
#
_cell.length_a   1.000
_cell.length_b   1.000
_cell.length_c   1.000
_cell.angle_alpha   90.00
_cell.angle_beta   90.00
_cell.angle_gamma   90.00
#
_symmetry.space_group_name_H-M   'P 1'
#
loop_
_entity.id
_entity.type
_entity.pdbx_description
1 polymer ?
#
loop_
_entity_poly.entity_id
_entity_poly.type
_entity_poly.pdbx_seq_one_letter_code
_entity_poly.pdbx_strand_id
1 'polypeptide(L)'
;LKRSLRAEAAAWKGQYASQLHRRARAELSRVSEWMGETKEKMRREIRDLDDLRSAVGCLAEMRQHEGIVDEFLGPVEDMYALLATYEIRVSKEESEQAAELRYNW
;
A
#
# COMPACT_ATOMS: atom_id res chain seq x y z
N LEU A 1 8.50 -0.21 40.69
CA LEU A 1 9.37 -0.31 39.50
C LEU A 1 8.82 -1.23 38.40
N LYS A 2 8.67 -2.55 38.61
CA LYS A 2 8.20 -3.53 37.60
C LYS A 2 6.85 -3.18 36.93
N ARG A 3 5.87 -2.67 37.68
CA ARG A 3 4.55 -2.26 37.14
C ARG A 3 4.63 -1.01 36.26
N SER A 4 5.40 -0.01 36.69
CA SER A 4 5.62 1.23 35.93
C SER A 4 6.36 0.96 34.61
N LEU A 5 7.40 0.12 34.62
CA LEU A 5 8.09 -0.29 33.39
C LEU A 5 7.18 -1.04 32.41
N ARG A 6 6.30 -1.92 32.92
CA ARG A 6 5.32 -2.63 32.09
C ARG A 6 4.29 -1.68 31.48
N ALA A 7 3.82 -0.71 32.26
CA ALA A 7 2.86 0.29 31.77
C ALA A 7 3.48 1.16 30.68
N GLU A 8 4.74 1.61 30.88
CA GLU A 8 5.48 2.37 29.88
C GLU A 8 5.66 1.55 28.59
N ALA A 9 6.14 0.30 28.70
CA ALA A 9 6.30 -0.57 27.54
C ALA A 9 4.97 -0.79 26.77
N ALA A 10 3.85 -0.90 27.47
CA ALA A 10 2.53 -1.01 26.84
C ALA A 10 2.12 0.29 26.13
N ALA A 11 2.38 1.44 26.74
CA ALA A 11 2.09 2.75 26.13
C ALA A 11 2.91 2.95 24.84
N TRP A 12 4.20 2.63 24.86
CA TRP A 12 5.08 2.72 23.69
C TRP A 12 4.63 1.79 22.57
N LYS A 13 4.23 0.55 22.90
CA LYS A 13 3.66 -0.38 21.90
C LYS A 13 2.39 0.16 21.27
N GLY A 14 1.49 0.73 22.06
CA GLY A 14 0.25 1.34 21.56
C GLY A 14 0.51 2.54 20.65
N GLN A 15 1.47 3.41 21.01
CA GLN A 15 1.87 4.54 20.17
C GLN A 15 2.49 4.06 18.86
N TYR A 16 3.41 3.09 18.92
CA TYR A 16 4.03 2.52 17.74
C TYR A 16 2.98 1.89 16.80
N ALA A 17 2.06 1.09 17.36
CA ALA A 17 0.94 0.49 16.63
C ALA A 17 0.11 1.54 15.87
N SER A 18 -0.23 2.66 16.53
CA SER A 18 -0.99 3.74 15.90
C SER A 18 -0.22 4.42 14.76
N GLN A 19 1.07 4.68 14.94
CA GLN A 19 1.91 5.26 13.89
C GLN A 19 2.11 4.30 12.72
N LEU A 20 2.31 3.01 13.02
CA LEU A 20 2.43 1.96 12.02
C LEU A 20 1.16 1.86 11.18
N HIS A 21 -0.03 1.82 11.82
CA HIS A 21 -1.30 1.79 11.11
C HIS A 21 -1.49 3.01 10.22
N ARG A 22 -1.20 4.21 10.74
CA ARG A 22 -1.26 5.44 9.94
C ARG A 22 -0.35 5.38 8.72
N ARG A 23 0.87 4.86 8.87
CA ARG A 23 1.82 4.70 7.76
C ARG A 23 1.33 3.65 6.76
N ALA A 24 0.89 2.49 7.24
CA ALA A 24 0.37 1.41 6.41
C ALA A 24 -0.78 1.89 5.52
N ARG A 25 -1.74 2.62 6.11
CA ARG A 25 -2.89 3.19 5.40
C ARG A 25 -2.49 4.20 4.33
N ALA A 26 -1.52 5.08 4.65
CA ALA A 26 -1.03 6.08 3.71
C ALA A 26 -0.34 5.42 2.50
N GLU A 27 0.51 4.42 2.76
CA GLU A 27 1.20 3.67 1.71
C GLU A 27 0.24 2.84 0.85
N LEU A 28 -0.73 2.16 1.47
CA LEU A 28 -1.76 1.40 0.76
C LEU A 28 -2.58 2.31 -0.17
N SER A 29 -2.94 3.50 0.32
CA SER A 29 -3.68 4.49 -0.47
C SER A 29 -2.85 4.99 -1.65
N ARG A 30 -1.56 5.31 -1.42
CA ARG A 30 -0.63 5.76 -2.46
C ARG A 30 -0.50 4.73 -3.58
N VAL A 31 -0.29 3.46 -3.23
CA VAL A 31 -0.14 2.38 -4.23
C VAL A 31 -1.46 2.16 -4.97
N SER A 32 -2.58 2.12 -4.26
CA SER A 32 -3.90 1.90 -4.87
C SER A 32 -4.29 3.02 -5.83
N GLU A 33 -4.00 4.28 -5.48
CA GLU A 33 -4.23 5.44 -6.34
C GLU A 33 -3.37 5.36 -7.60
N TRP A 34 -2.07 5.08 -7.46
CA TRP A 34 -1.18 4.92 -8.60
C TRP A 34 -1.64 3.80 -9.55
N MET A 35 -2.07 2.65 -9.01
CA MET A 35 -2.61 1.54 -9.84
C MET A 35 -3.89 1.97 -10.55
N GLY A 36 -4.78 2.69 -9.86
CA GLY A 36 -6.02 3.22 -10.44
C GLY A 36 -5.76 4.20 -11.58
N GLU A 37 -4.87 5.16 -11.38
CA GLU A 37 -4.48 6.13 -12.41
C GLU A 37 -3.84 5.45 -13.63
N THR A 38 -2.96 4.48 -13.39
CA THR A 38 -2.28 3.72 -14.44
C THR A 38 -3.29 2.92 -15.26
N LYS A 39 -4.26 2.27 -14.59
CA LYS A 39 -5.36 1.54 -15.23
C LYS A 39 -6.25 2.47 -16.05
N GLU A 40 -6.55 3.66 -15.55
CA GLU A 40 -7.38 4.63 -16.28
C GLU A 40 -6.65 5.18 -17.52
N LYS A 41 -5.34 5.48 -17.40
CA LYS A 41 -4.49 5.86 -18.54
C LYS A 41 -4.49 4.78 -19.62
N MET A 42 -4.45 3.50 -19.23
CA MET A 42 -4.49 2.36 -20.17
C MET A 42 -5.87 2.13 -20.79
N ARG A 43 -6.95 2.52 -20.10
CA ARG A 43 -8.33 2.37 -20.61
C ARG A 43 -8.70 3.42 -21.66
N ARG A 44 -7.95 4.51 -21.76
CA ARG A 44 -8.19 5.57 -22.74
C ARG A 44 -8.10 5.01 -24.16
N GLU A 45 -9.13 5.25 -24.95
CA GLU A 45 -9.17 4.89 -26.37
C GLU A 45 -8.11 5.68 -27.15
N ILE A 46 -7.37 5.00 -28.03
CA ILE A 46 -6.34 5.62 -28.87
C ILE A 46 -6.99 6.14 -30.15
N ARG A 47 -7.02 7.45 -30.34
CA ARG A 47 -7.63 8.12 -31.51
C ARG A 47 -6.60 8.83 -32.38
N ASP A 48 -5.50 9.26 -31.78
CA ASP A 48 -4.40 9.92 -32.49
C ASP A 48 -3.00 9.49 -32.01
N LEU A 49 -1.96 10.10 -32.58
CA LEU A 49 -0.58 9.81 -32.24
C LEU A 49 -0.17 10.30 -30.84
N ASP A 50 -0.86 11.30 -30.28
CA ASP A 50 -0.60 11.79 -28.92
C ASP A 50 -1.14 10.82 -27.87
N ASP A 51 -2.34 10.27 -28.11
CA ASP A 51 -2.90 9.16 -27.34
C ASP A 51 -1.96 7.95 -27.35
N LEU A 52 -1.46 7.57 -28.53
CA LEU A 52 -0.53 6.45 -28.67
C LEU A 52 0.77 6.70 -27.91
N ARG A 53 1.34 7.91 -28.00
CA ARG A 53 2.55 8.29 -27.27
C ARG A 53 2.33 8.18 -25.76
N SER A 54 1.20 8.66 -25.27
CA SER A 54 0.84 8.61 -23.86
C SER A 54 0.68 7.18 -23.36
N ALA A 55 -0.01 6.32 -24.13
CA ALA A 55 -0.19 4.91 -23.81
C ALA A 55 1.16 4.16 -23.77
N VAL A 56 2.01 4.35 -24.78
CA VAL A 56 3.35 3.72 -24.83
C VAL A 56 4.24 4.21 -23.69
N GLY A 57 4.18 5.50 -23.33
CA GLY A 57 4.90 6.04 -22.19
C GLY A 57 4.47 5.40 -20.87
N CYS A 58 3.16 5.25 -20.66
CA CYS A 58 2.61 4.59 -19.48
C CYS A 58 3.00 3.10 -19.42
N LEU A 59 3.02 2.38 -20.56
CA LEU A 59 3.50 0.99 -20.62
C LEU A 59 4.99 0.88 -20.25
N ALA A 60 5.81 1.84 -20.68
CA ALA A 60 7.23 1.86 -20.35
C ALA A 60 7.46 2.11 -18.85
N GLU A 61 6.67 3.00 -18.24
CA GLU A 61 6.66 3.24 -16.80
C GLU A 61 6.25 1.98 -16.02
N MET A 62 5.13 1.35 -16.40
CA MET A 62 4.68 0.08 -15.79
C MET A 62 5.77 -0.99 -15.81
N ARG A 63 6.44 -1.16 -16.96
CA ARG A 63 7.51 -2.15 -17.12
C ARG A 63 8.72 -1.88 -16.25
N GLN A 64 9.02 -0.61 -15.93
CA GLN A 64 10.06 -0.28 -14.96
C GLN A 64 9.64 -0.65 -13.54
N HIS A 65 8.37 -0.42 -13.20
CA HIS A 65 7.83 -0.76 -11.88
C HIS A 65 7.63 -2.25 -11.64
N GLU A 66 7.37 -3.05 -12.69
CA GLU A 66 7.28 -4.53 -12.58
C GLU A 66 8.51 -5.14 -11.90
N GLY A 67 9.71 -4.64 -12.20
CA GLY A 67 10.96 -5.15 -11.63
C GLY A 67 11.20 -4.79 -10.17
N ILE A 68 10.49 -3.78 -9.66
CA ILE A 68 10.62 -3.27 -8.28
C ILE A 68 9.30 -3.40 -7.51
N VAL A 69 8.38 -4.25 -7.98
CA VAL A 69 7.05 -4.46 -7.37
C VAL A 69 7.13 -4.82 -5.90
N ASP A 70 8.05 -5.72 -5.57
CA ASP A 70 8.28 -6.16 -4.19
C ASP A 70 8.81 -5.03 -3.30
N GLU A 71 9.52 -4.05 -3.86
CA GLU A 71 10.09 -2.93 -3.08
C GLU A 71 9.02 -1.97 -2.56
N PHE A 72 7.87 -1.87 -3.22
CA PHE A 72 6.77 -1.02 -2.75
C PHE A 72 5.58 -1.81 -2.20
N LEU A 73 5.24 -2.99 -2.73
CA LEU A 73 4.16 -3.82 -2.17
C LEU A 73 4.57 -4.53 -0.88
N GLY A 74 5.78 -5.09 -0.85
CA GLY A 74 6.26 -5.89 0.28
C GLY A 74 6.18 -5.16 1.63
N PRO A 75 6.67 -3.91 1.74
CA PRO A 75 6.55 -3.15 2.98
C PRO A 75 5.09 -2.91 3.43
N VAL A 76 4.15 -2.76 2.50
CA VAL A 76 2.73 -2.59 2.83
C VAL A 76 2.18 -3.88 3.43
N GLU A 77 2.45 -5.02 2.80
CA GLU A 77 2.06 -6.35 3.27
C GLU A 77 2.64 -6.66 4.65
N ASP A 78 3.94 -6.38 4.84
CA ASP A 78 4.62 -6.58 6.11
C ASP A 78 4.00 -5.74 7.24
N MET A 79 3.64 -4.48 6.96
CA MET A 79 2.98 -3.63 7.94
C MET A 79 1.62 -4.20 8.33
N TYR A 80 0.79 -4.64 7.38
CA TYR A 80 -0.52 -5.23 7.69
C TYR A 80 -0.41 -6.60 8.36
N ALA A 81 0.56 -7.43 8.00
CA ALA A 81 0.85 -8.69 8.68
C ALA A 81 1.25 -8.44 10.15
N LEU A 82 2.05 -7.39 10.41
CA LEU A 82 2.42 -6.99 11.75
C LEU A 82 1.22 -6.47 12.55
N LEU A 83 0.37 -5.63 11.94
CA LEU A 83 -0.86 -5.15 12.57
C LEU A 83 -1.79 -6.31 12.94
N ALA A 84 -1.94 -7.30 12.06
CA ALA A 84 -2.74 -8.50 12.32
C ALA A 84 -2.14 -9.35 13.46
N THR A 85 -0.82 -9.54 13.48
CA THR A 85 -0.12 -10.32 14.52
C THR A 85 -0.32 -9.74 15.92
N TYR A 86 -0.45 -8.41 16.04
CA TYR A 86 -0.68 -7.72 17.30
C TYR A 86 -2.16 -7.40 17.58
N GLU A 87 -3.08 -7.97 16.82
CA GLU A 87 -4.54 -7.78 16.96
C GLU A 87 -4.97 -6.30 16.99
N ILE A 88 -4.24 -5.45 16.26
CA ILE A 88 -4.57 -4.03 16.15
C ILE A 88 -5.80 -3.92 15.25
N ARG A 89 -6.82 -3.19 15.70
CA ARG A 89 -8.07 -3.02 14.95
C ARG A 89 -7.83 -2.21 13.68
N VAL A 90 -7.87 -2.89 12.55
CA VAL A 90 -7.94 -2.31 11.21
C VAL A 90 -9.37 -2.49 10.70
N SER A 91 -9.87 -1.59 9.85
CA SER A 91 -11.19 -1.74 9.26
C SER A 91 -11.21 -2.97 8.33
N LYS A 92 -12.40 -3.56 8.13
CA LYS A 92 -12.55 -4.72 7.26
C LYS A 92 -12.18 -4.37 5.82
N GLU A 93 -12.63 -3.20 5.36
CA GLU A 93 -12.39 -2.69 4.01
C GLU A 93 -10.89 -2.48 3.74
N GLU A 94 -10.17 -1.88 4.70
CA GLU A 94 -8.72 -1.67 4.60
C GLU A 94 -7.96 -3.00 4.58
N SER A 95 -8.42 -3.98 5.37
CA SER A 95 -7.80 -5.31 5.43
C SER A 95 -8.02 -6.10 4.13
N GLU A 96 -9.23 -6.02 3.54
CA GLU A 96 -9.55 -6.62 2.25
C GLU A 96 -8.75 -5.97 1.12
N GLN A 97 -8.65 -4.63 1.11
CA GLN A 97 -7.85 -3.90 0.13
C GLN A 97 -6.37 -4.28 0.19
N ALA A 98 -5.80 -4.45 1.40
CA ALA A 98 -4.43 -4.91 1.57
C ALA A 98 -4.24 -6.36 1.11
N ALA A 99 -5.22 -7.25 1.38
CA ALA A 99 -5.15 -8.66 0.98
C ALA A 99 -5.26 -8.85 -0.55
N GLU A 100 -6.03 -8.01 -1.22
CA GLU A 100 -6.20 -8.04 -2.68
C GLU A 100 -5.10 -7.28 -3.43
N LEU A 101 -4.18 -6.62 -2.72
CA LEU A 101 -3.21 -5.70 -3.31
C LEU A 101 -2.34 -6.35 -4.40
N ARG A 102 -1.78 -7.53 -4.13
CA ARG A 102 -1.00 -8.30 -5.13
C ARG A 102 -1.84 -8.84 -6.28
N TYR A 103 -3.11 -9.14 -6.04
CA TYR A 103 -4.01 -9.63 -7.08
C TYR A 103 -4.43 -8.52 -8.04
N ASN A 104 -4.53 -7.28 -7.51
CA ASN A 104 -4.95 -6.11 -8.25
C ASN A 104 -3.81 -5.41 -9.02
N TRP A 105 -2.55 -5.76 -8.73
CA TRP A 105 -1.38 -5.40 -9.54
C TRP A 105 -1.37 -6.17 -10.87
#